data_AF-A0A7I7RF82-F1
#
_entry.id   AF-A0A7I7RF82-F1
#
_cell.length_a   1.000
_cell.length_b   1.000
_cell.length_c   1.000
_cell.angle_alpha   90.00
_cell.angle_beta   90.00
_cell.angle_gamma   90.00
#
_symmetry.space_group_name_H-M   'P 1'
#
loop_
_entity.id
_entity.type
_entity.pdbx_description
1 polymer ?
#
loop_
_entity_poly.entity_id
_entity_poly.type
_entity_poly.pdbx_seq_one_letter_code
_entity_poly.pdbx_strand_id
1 'polypeptide(L)'
;MTRAEDVVELVGSIGELAPDEQRAVSPLDALTETDKRVYDALPRRGGRTADEIAVTSGLPARQVLGPLANLELSGLVVCRDGRWKLVPQ
;
A
#
# COMPACT_ATOMS: atom_id res chain seq x y z
N MET A 1 24.01 -9.92 14.13
CA MET A 1 25.07 -8.99 13.68
C MET A 1 24.75 -8.66 12.22
N THR A 2 23.80 -7.74 12.01
CA THR A 2 24.04 -6.31 11.70
C THR A 2 24.88 -6.12 10.46
N ARG A 3 24.25 -5.72 9.35
CA ARG A 3 24.72 -4.58 8.57
C ARG A 3 23.50 -3.79 8.11
N ALA A 4 23.32 -2.65 8.77
CA ALA A 4 22.59 -1.53 8.26
C ALA A 4 23.52 -0.83 7.28
N GLU A 5 23.19 -0.88 6.00
CA GLU A 5 23.82 -0.07 4.98
C GLU A 5 22.74 0.17 3.94
N ASP A 6 22.07 1.32 4.05
CA ASP A 6 21.97 2.18 2.87
C ASP A 6 21.76 3.63 3.33
N VAL A 7 22.69 4.43 2.84
CA VAL A 7 22.88 5.85 3.07
C VAL A 7 21.82 6.57 2.24
N VAL A 8 20.92 7.30 2.87
CA VAL A 8 20.03 8.23 2.14
C VAL A 8 20.84 9.47 1.83
N GLU A 9 21.22 9.56 0.55
CA GLU A 9 21.94 10.64 -0.08
C GLU A 9 21.06 11.90 -0.17
N LEU A 10 21.59 13.00 0.38
CA LEU A 10 21.52 14.38 -0.13
C LEU A 10 20.20 14.83 -0.82
N VAL A 11 19.34 15.56 -0.09
CA VAL A 11 18.38 16.47 -0.73
C VAL A 11 18.81 17.91 -0.47
N GLY A 12 19.26 18.54 -1.54
CA GLY A 12 19.70 19.92 -1.59
C GLY A 12 18.58 20.91 -1.29
N SER A 13 18.98 21.98 -0.63
CA SER A 13 18.18 23.17 -0.41
C SER A 13 17.90 23.93 -1.71
N ILE A 14 16.66 24.42 -1.81
CA ILE A 14 16.19 25.62 -2.53
C ILE A 14 16.03 25.53 -4.06
N GLY A 15 14.81 25.77 -4.52
CA GLY A 15 14.49 26.05 -5.91
C GLY A 15 12.98 26.30 -6.10
N GLU A 16 12.62 27.59 -6.14
CA GLU A 16 11.49 28.26 -6.80
C GLU A 16 10.22 27.49 -7.25
N LEU A 17 9.06 28.11 -7.00
CA LEU A 17 7.73 27.70 -7.43
C LEU A 17 7.65 27.39 -8.93
N ALA A 18 7.53 26.10 -9.28
CA ALA A 18 7.00 25.66 -10.56
C ALA A 18 5.45 25.71 -10.53
N PRO A 19 4.78 26.09 -11.63
CA PRO A 19 3.32 26.05 -11.72
C PRO A 19 2.84 24.62 -11.47
N ASP A 20 1.78 24.48 -10.68
CA ASP A 20 1.15 23.23 -10.24
C ASP A 20 1.23 22.17 -11.34
N GLU A 21 2.29 21.36 -11.31
CA GLU A 21 2.33 20.13 -12.07
C GLU A 21 1.15 19.37 -11.51
N GLN A 22 0.14 19.14 -12.34
CA GLN A 22 -0.97 18.26 -12.03
C GLN A 22 -0.34 16.92 -11.65
N ARG A 23 -0.03 16.78 -10.36
CA ARG A 23 0.70 15.65 -9.82
C ARG A 23 -0.15 14.47 -10.23
N ALA A 24 0.40 13.63 -11.11
CA ALA A 24 -0.29 12.44 -11.55
C ALA A 24 -0.71 11.70 -10.27
N VAL A 25 -2.00 11.74 -9.94
CA VAL A 25 -2.51 11.21 -8.69
C VAL A 25 -2.27 9.71 -8.76
N SER A 26 -1.31 9.21 -8.01
CA SER A 26 -1.05 7.78 -7.97
C SER A 26 -2.30 7.11 -7.39
N PRO A 27 -2.65 5.89 -7.81
CA PRO A 27 -3.74 5.14 -7.17
C PRO A 27 -3.60 5.04 -5.64
N LEU A 28 -2.36 5.12 -5.12
CA LEU A 28 -2.05 5.17 -3.69
C LEU A 28 -2.45 6.50 -3.01
N ASP A 29 -2.42 7.61 -3.74
CA ASP A 29 -2.78 8.95 -3.23
C ASP A 29 -4.29 9.08 -3.03
N ALA A 30 -5.09 8.29 -3.77
CA ALA A 30 -6.55 8.24 -3.68
C ALA A 30 -7.08 7.32 -2.57
N LEU A 31 -6.20 6.58 -1.86
CA LEU A 31 -6.62 5.64 -0.82
C LEU A 31 -7.14 6.35 0.42
N THR A 32 -8.28 5.89 0.94
CA THR A 32 -8.76 6.28 2.26
C THR A 32 -7.81 5.77 3.35
N GLU A 33 -7.91 6.31 4.57
CA GLU A 33 -7.06 5.85 5.69
C GLU A 33 -7.22 4.34 5.95
N THR A 34 -8.44 3.83 5.82
CA THR A 34 -8.74 2.39 5.95
C THR A 34 -8.09 1.59 4.82
N ASP A 35 -8.15 2.06 3.57
CA ASP A 35 -7.52 1.37 2.44
C ASP A 35 -6.00 1.34 2.58
N LYS A 36 -5.38 2.43 3.04
CA LYS A 36 -3.94 2.49 3.33
C LYS A 36 -3.56 1.47 4.40
N ARG A 37 -4.31 1.41 5.50
CA ARG A 37 -4.04 0.45 6.58
C ARG A 37 -4.16 -1.01 6.14
N VAL A 38 -5.14 -1.31 5.28
CA VAL A 38 -5.28 -2.65 4.69
C VAL A 38 -4.15 -2.95 3.71
N TYR A 39 -3.78 -1.97 2.87
CA TYR A 39 -2.67 -2.08 1.93
C TYR A 39 -1.34 -2.34 2.64
N ASP A 40 -1.04 -1.60 3.71
CA ASP A 40 0.19 -1.75 4.51
C ASP A 40 0.26 -3.10 5.26
N ALA A 41 -0.88 -3.72 5.53
CA ALA A 41 -0.95 -5.03 6.17
C ALA A 41 -0.72 -6.21 5.21
N LEU A 42 -0.67 -5.96 3.90
CA LEU A 42 -0.44 -7.01 2.91
C LEU A 42 1.00 -7.51 2.92
N PRO A 43 1.20 -8.82 2.72
CA PRO A 43 2.54 -9.36 2.69
C PRO A 43 3.29 -8.90 1.43
N ARG A 44 4.56 -8.49 1.59
CA ARG A 44 5.46 -8.21 0.45
C ARG A 44 5.75 -9.45 -0.42
N ARG A 45 5.57 -10.66 0.12
CA ARG A 45 5.80 -11.94 -0.57
C ARG A 45 4.72 -12.95 -0.19
N GLY A 46 4.28 -13.75 -1.15
CA GLY A 46 3.16 -14.69 -0.94
C GLY A 46 1.82 -13.96 -0.86
N GLY A 47 0.79 -14.62 -0.33
CA GLY A 47 -0.52 -14.02 -0.11
C GLY A 47 -1.11 -14.42 1.24
N ARG A 48 -2.11 -13.68 1.73
CA ARG A 48 -2.81 -13.90 3.01
C ARG A 48 -4.32 -13.90 2.84
N THR A 49 -5.03 -14.61 3.71
CA THR A 49 -6.50 -14.53 3.73
C THR A 49 -6.97 -13.17 4.25
N ALA A 50 -8.23 -12.83 3.99
CA ALA A 50 -8.81 -11.59 4.52
C ALA A 50 -8.78 -11.54 6.06
N ASP A 51 -9.01 -12.68 6.74
CA ASP A 51 -8.90 -12.76 8.21
C ASP A 51 -7.47 -12.52 8.71
N GLU A 52 -6.45 -13.10 8.05
CA GLU A 52 -5.05 -12.85 8.39
C GLU A 52 -4.69 -11.36 8.22
N ILE A 53 -5.21 -10.71 7.18
CA ILE A 53 -5.00 -9.28 6.90
C ILE A 53 -5.73 -8.42 7.94
N ALA A 54 -6.94 -8.79 8.33
CA ALA A 54 -7.71 -8.13 9.38
C ALA A 54 -6.94 -8.10 10.70
N VAL A 55 -6.34 -9.23 11.09
CA VAL A 55 -5.48 -9.33 12.27
C VAL A 55 -4.30 -8.36 12.18
N THR A 56 -3.56 -8.34 11.07
CA THR A 56 -2.38 -7.48 10.94
C THR A 56 -2.67 -6.00 10.71
N SER A 57 -3.84 -5.68 10.14
CA SER A 57 -4.30 -4.28 10.01
C SER A 57 -4.95 -3.77 11.29
N GLY A 58 -5.21 -4.62 12.29
CA GLY A 58 -5.92 -4.23 13.50
C GLY A 58 -7.37 -3.81 13.23
N LEU A 59 -7.98 -4.34 12.16
CA LEU A 59 -9.36 -4.04 11.76
C LEU A 59 -10.24 -5.30 11.90
N PRO A 60 -11.55 -5.15 12.17
CA PRO A 60 -12.48 -6.25 12.06
C PRO A 60 -12.52 -6.83 10.64
N ALA A 61 -12.63 -8.15 10.49
CA ALA A 61 -12.66 -8.82 9.17
C ALA A 61 -13.71 -8.24 8.20
N ARG A 62 -14.90 -7.87 8.70
CA ARG A 62 -15.94 -7.24 7.89
C ARG A 62 -15.53 -5.89 7.28
N GLN A 63 -14.58 -5.18 7.91
CA GLN A 63 -14.12 -3.86 7.49
C GLN A 63 -12.97 -3.92 6.49
N VAL A 64 -12.31 -5.08 6.31
CA VAL A 64 -11.21 -5.21 5.33
C VAL A 64 -11.69 -5.64 3.95
N LEU A 65 -12.86 -6.28 3.84
CA LEU A 65 -13.37 -6.80 2.55
C LEU A 65 -13.65 -5.69 1.53
N GLY A 66 -14.26 -4.58 1.96
CA GLY A 66 -14.51 -3.42 1.09
C GLY A 66 -13.21 -2.80 0.55
N PRO A 67 -12.26 -2.43 1.44
CA PRO A 67 -10.93 -2.00 1.03
C PRO A 67 -10.18 -2.97 0.11
N LEU A 68 -10.19 -4.27 0.40
CA LEU A 68 -9.55 -5.27 -0.47
C LEU A 68 -10.16 -5.29 -1.86
N ALA A 69 -11.48 -5.18 -1.97
CA ALA A 69 -12.16 -5.06 -3.27
C ALA A 69 -11.77 -3.77 -4.00
N ASN A 70 -11.72 -2.63 -3.31
CA ASN A 70 -11.30 -1.36 -3.91
C ASN A 70 -9.85 -1.41 -4.41
N LEU A 71 -8.95 -2.01 -3.62
CA LEU A 71 -7.54 -2.18 -3.97
C LEU A 71 -7.35 -3.12 -5.18
N GLU A 72 -8.23 -4.13 -5.34
CA GLU A 72 -8.18 -5.02 -6.51
C GLU A 72 -8.69 -4.32 -7.76
N LEU A 73 -9.77 -3.55 -7.64
CA LEU A 73 -10.29 -2.71 -8.73
C LEU A 73 -9.29 -1.65 -9.18
N SER A 74 -8.46 -1.12 -8.27
CA SER A 74 -7.37 -0.19 -8.61
C SER A 74 -6.10 -0.87 -9.10
N GLY A 75 -6.06 -2.21 -9.16
CA GLY A 75 -4.92 -2.99 -9.65
C GLY A 75 -3.72 -3.02 -8.70
N LEU A 76 -3.90 -2.61 -7.44
CA LEU A 76 -2.84 -2.61 -6.42
C LEU A 76 -2.65 -3.99 -5.79
N VAL A 77 -3.70 -4.79 -5.75
CA VAL A 77 -3.71 -6.13 -5.14
C VAL A 77 -4.45 -7.11 -6.02
N VAL A 78 -4.27 -8.39 -5.74
CA VAL A 78 -4.89 -9.49 -6.47
C VAL A 78 -5.30 -10.58 -5.49
N CYS A 79 -6.50 -11.12 -5.66
CA CYS A 79 -6.95 -12.32 -4.97
C CYS A 79 -6.73 -13.58 -5.84
N ARG A 80 -6.05 -14.59 -5.30
CA ARG A 80 -5.88 -15.92 -5.90
C ARG A 80 -6.09 -16.98 -4.83
N ASP A 81 -6.98 -17.93 -5.10
CA ASP A 81 -7.30 -19.04 -4.18
C ASP A 81 -7.68 -18.55 -2.76
N GLY A 82 -8.43 -17.45 -2.69
CA GLY A 82 -8.84 -16.81 -1.43
C GLY A 82 -7.70 -16.08 -0.68
N ARG A 83 -6.54 -15.92 -1.32
CA ARG A 83 -5.37 -15.23 -0.77
C ARG A 83 -5.08 -13.95 -1.54
N TRP A 84 -4.90 -12.87 -0.79
CA TRP A 84 -4.61 -11.53 -1.26
C TRP A 84 -3.11 -11.26 -1.22
N LYS A 85 -2.59 -10.63 -2.27
CA LYS A 85 -1.19 -10.22 -2.37
C LYS A 85 -1.06 -8.92 -3.17
N LEU A 86 0.05 -8.22 -2.97
CA LEU A 86 0.43 -7.05 -3.78
C LEU A 86 0.68 -7.46 -5.24
N VAL A 87 0.27 -6.59 -6.17
CA VAL A 87 0.72 -6.66 -7.55
C VAL A 87 2.15 -6.09 -7.62
N PRO A 88 3.12 -6.79 -8.24
CA PRO A 88 4.44 -6.20 -8.47
C PRO A 88 4.30 -5.01 -9.43
N GLN A 89 4.74 -3.83 -8.98
CA GLN A 89 4.86 -2.63 -9.80
C GLN A 89 6.20 -2.58 -10.53
#